data_AF-A0A7Y5QBI4-F1
#
_entry.id   AF-A0A7Y5QBI4-F1
#
_cell.length_a   1.000
_cell.length_b   1.000
_cell.length_c   1.000
_cell.angle_alpha   90.00
_cell.angle_beta   90.00
_cell.angle_gamma   90.00
#
_symmetry.space_group_name_H-M   'P 1'
#
loop_
_entity.id
_entity.type
_entity.pdbx_description
1 polymer ?
#
loop_
_entity_poly.entity_id
_entity_poly.type
_entity_poly.pdbx_seq_one_letter_code
_entity_poly.pdbx_strand_id
1 'polypeptide(L)'
;MTDFSLPTLDYLRSVTLRHPGDCSLLGVTPDLSIYAEEIYGSDGWIAQHCLSPSGEFLESIDESEDNAGRQGASVTPLALPDVAVRSSSGWQTMWLNFAGPRHRGMRVLERIDDLVRPFSIQDRIHLSQHPALVMPPPMVLGLAESYVLAEMRTAIPGVYFVCRRLRIAHLVVPPGVDEMGEPFDYDTRVIYAAHFAARSAALDDSLIAQMQPLPGVSLMRPMDCVITGDHLLVADGGEGERVSAIHLWQLSYPVPILTAEEQRLKRIYG
;
A
#
# COMPACT_ATOMS: atom_id res chain seq x y z
N MET A 1 10.87 7.38 26.35
CA MET A 1 10.54 6.90 24.99
C MET A 1 11.83 6.39 24.40
N THR A 2 11.96 5.09 24.18
CA THR A 2 13.09 4.52 23.46
C THR A 2 12.96 4.92 22.01
N ASP A 3 13.96 5.64 21.52
CA ASP A 3 14.08 6.10 20.14
C ASP A 3 14.40 4.86 19.29
N PHE A 4 13.37 4.15 18.84
CA PHE A 4 13.55 3.00 17.94
C PHE A 4 13.68 3.52 16.52
N SER A 5 14.85 3.34 15.92
CA SER A 5 15.07 3.64 14.52
C SER A 5 14.31 2.63 13.64
N LEU A 6 13.62 3.16 12.63
CA LEU A 6 12.99 2.33 11.61
C LEU A 6 14.07 1.68 10.72
N PRO A 7 13.76 0.54 10.06
CA PRO A 7 14.64 -0.02 9.04
C PRO A 7 14.92 1.00 7.93
N THR A 8 16.14 1.00 7.40
CA THR A 8 16.46 1.75 6.18
C THR A 8 16.20 0.89 4.95
N LEU A 9 15.89 1.55 3.84
CA LEU A 9 15.54 0.91 2.57
C LEU A 9 16.54 1.32 1.50
N ASP A 10 17.21 0.34 0.91
CA ASP A 10 18.07 0.54 -0.26
C ASP A 10 17.38 -0.06 -1.49
N TYR A 11 16.95 0.80 -2.41
CA TYR A 11 16.20 0.38 -3.59
C TYR A 11 17.10 -0.42 -4.55
N LEU A 12 16.60 -1.58 -4.98
CA LEU A 12 17.34 -2.49 -5.85
C LEU A 12 16.85 -2.41 -7.29
N ARG A 13 15.56 -2.68 -7.54
CA ARG A 13 14.98 -2.71 -8.90
C ARG A 13 13.46 -2.69 -8.90
N SER A 14 12.91 -2.51 -10.10
CA SER A 14 11.49 -2.75 -10.42
C SER A 14 11.40 -3.85 -11.47
N VAL A 15 10.34 -4.67 -11.38
CA VAL A 15 9.93 -5.61 -12.42
C VAL A 15 8.56 -5.17 -12.90
N THR A 16 8.45 -4.72 -14.15
CA THR A 16 7.17 -4.37 -14.76
C THR A 16 6.41 -5.63 -15.12
N LEU A 17 5.12 -5.65 -14.82
CA LEU A 17 4.22 -6.72 -15.21
C LEU A 17 3.56 -6.40 -16.56
N ARG A 18 2.57 -7.18 -16.99
CA ARG A 18 2.02 -7.12 -18.34
C ARG A 18 0.84 -6.17 -18.45
N HIS A 19 0.04 -6.06 -17.39
CA HIS A 19 -1.27 -5.42 -17.48
C HIS A 19 -1.37 -4.15 -16.60
N PRO A 20 -2.18 -3.17 -17.00
CA PRO A 20 -2.60 -2.10 -16.10
C PRO A 20 -3.75 -2.63 -15.22
N GLY A 21 -3.64 -2.48 -13.90
CA GLY A 21 -4.71 -2.92 -13.01
C GLY A 21 -4.30 -3.02 -11.55
N ASP A 22 -5.06 -3.81 -10.80
CA ASP A 22 -4.68 -4.18 -9.44
C ASP A 22 -3.58 -5.24 -9.51
N CYS A 23 -2.62 -5.14 -8.60
CA CYS A 23 -1.48 -6.06 -8.53
C CYS A 23 -1.32 -6.55 -7.10
N SER A 24 -1.15 -7.85 -6.89
CA SER A 24 -0.92 -8.43 -5.56
C SER A 24 0.20 -9.46 -5.57
N LEU A 25 0.77 -9.75 -4.39
CA LEU A 25 1.82 -10.74 -4.21
C LEU A 25 1.18 -12.02 -3.65
N LEU A 26 1.06 -13.04 -4.49
CA LEU A 26 0.59 -14.37 -4.07
C LEU A 26 1.58 -15.01 -3.09
N GLY A 27 2.88 -14.80 -3.32
CA GLY A 27 3.93 -15.18 -2.40
C GLY A 27 5.34 -14.96 -2.95
N VAL A 28 6.33 -15.01 -2.07
CA VAL A 28 7.76 -14.88 -2.42
C VAL A 28 8.54 -15.98 -1.73
N THR A 29 9.30 -16.76 -2.49
CA THR A 29 10.12 -17.86 -1.95
C THR A 29 11.45 -17.35 -1.37
N PRO A 30 12.18 -18.16 -0.58
CA PRO A 30 13.45 -17.74 0.03
C PRO A 30 14.57 -17.42 -0.98
N ASP A 31 14.50 -17.97 -2.19
CA ASP A 31 15.42 -17.65 -3.29
C ASP A 31 15.00 -16.40 -4.09
N LEU A 32 13.94 -15.71 -3.65
CA LEU A 32 13.34 -14.52 -4.27
C LEU A 32 12.62 -14.78 -5.60
N SER A 33 12.12 -15.99 -5.84
CA SER A 33 11.11 -16.18 -6.89
C SER A 33 9.80 -15.54 -6.45
N ILE A 34 9.19 -14.77 -7.35
CA ILE A 34 8.05 -13.90 -7.04
C ILE A 34 6.81 -14.44 -7.75
N TYR A 35 5.75 -14.66 -6.98
CA TYR A 35 4.45 -15.06 -7.48
C TYR A 35 3.51 -13.87 -7.33
N ALA A 36 2.98 -13.39 -8.45
CA ALA A 36 2.16 -12.19 -8.51
C ALA A 36 0.88 -12.43 -9.28
N GLU A 37 -0.14 -11.63 -8.97
CA GLU A 37 -1.43 -11.64 -9.65
C GLU A 37 -1.80 -10.22 -10.09
N GLU A 38 -2.28 -10.10 -11.32
CA GLU A 38 -2.85 -8.89 -11.89
C GLU A 38 -4.36 -9.08 -12.10
N ILE A 39 -5.18 -8.12 -11.67
CA ILE A 39 -6.61 -8.05 -12.01
C ILE A 39 -6.81 -6.82 -12.88
N TYR A 40 -7.29 -7.00 -14.10
CA TYR A 40 -7.30 -5.96 -15.11
C TYR A 40 -8.52 -6.01 -16.04
N GLY A 41 -8.69 -4.93 -16.82
CA GLY A 41 -9.84 -4.78 -17.70
C GLY A 41 -11.15 -4.52 -16.94
N SER A 42 -12.21 -4.16 -17.67
CA SER A 42 -13.54 -3.93 -17.09
C SER A 42 -14.21 -5.19 -16.56
N ASP A 43 -13.83 -6.34 -17.14
CA ASP A 43 -14.42 -7.63 -16.81
C ASP A 43 -13.70 -8.33 -15.63
N GLY A 44 -12.60 -7.73 -15.14
CA GLY A 44 -11.82 -8.26 -14.03
C GLY A 44 -11.02 -9.52 -14.40
N TRP A 45 -10.41 -9.53 -15.58
CA TRP A 45 -9.52 -10.61 -16.02
C TRP A 45 -8.36 -10.78 -15.07
N ILE A 46 -7.96 -12.03 -14.85
CA ILE A 46 -6.86 -12.37 -13.95
C ILE A 46 -5.67 -12.91 -14.75
N ALA A 47 -4.48 -12.40 -14.45
CA ALA A 47 -3.21 -12.99 -14.86
C ALA A 47 -2.36 -13.32 -13.64
N GLN A 48 -1.71 -14.48 -13.65
CA GLN A 48 -0.79 -14.93 -12.60
C GLN A 48 0.59 -15.19 -13.19
N HIS A 49 1.62 -14.74 -12.49
CA HIS A 49 3.01 -14.80 -12.96
C HIS A 49 3.92 -15.41 -11.90
N CYS A 50 4.82 -16.28 -12.34
CA CYS A 50 6.01 -16.67 -11.60
C CYS A 50 7.21 -15.98 -12.25
N LEU A 51 7.89 -15.15 -11.47
CA LEU A 51 9.06 -14.39 -11.89
C LEU A 51 10.30 -14.93 -11.18
N SER A 52 11.40 -15.02 -11.91
CA SER A 52 12.71 -15.28 -11.33
C SER A 52 13.14 -14.09 -10.46
N PRO A 53 14.19 -14.27 -9.64
CA PRO A 53 14.76 -13.16 -8.89
C PRO A 53 15.14 -11.98 -9.80
N SER A 54 15.68 -12.22 -10.99
CA SER A 54 16.04 -11.14 -11.92
C SER A 54 14.84 -10.42 -12.56
N GLY A 55 13.62 -10.92 -12.35
CA GLY A 55 12.39 -10.38 -12.93
C GLY A 55 12.01 -11.01 -14.27
N GLU A 56 12.63 -12.13 -14.65
CA GLU A 56 12.26 -12.88 -15.87
C GLU A 56 11.00 -13.70 -15.61
N PHE A 57 10.05 -13.70 -16.55
CA PHE A 57 8.85 -14.52 -16.46
C PHE A 57 9.19 -16.00 -16.70
N LEU A 58 9.10 -16.81 -15.66
CA LEU A 58 9.31 -18.25 -15.70
C LEU A 58 8.04 -18.99 -16.13
N GLU A 59 6.90 -18.55 -15.61
CA GLU A 59 5.58 -19.10 -15.92
C GLU A 59 4.55 -17.97 -15.87
N SER A 60 3.52 -18.05 -16.71
CA SER A 60 2.42 -17.10 -16.73
C SER A 60 1.14 -17.76 -17.22
N ILE A 61 0.05 -17.38 -16.57
CA ILE A 61 -1.30 -17.84 -16.88
C ILE A 61 -2.15 -16.58 -17.02
N ASP A 62 -2.89 -16.43 -18.11
CA ASP A 62 -3.66 -15.23 -18.39
C ASP A 62 -5.03 -15.62 -18.95
N GLU A 63 -6.09 -15.28 -18.19
CA GLU A 63 -7.47 -15.57 -18.58
C GLU A 63 -7.87 -14.95 -19.93
N SER A 64 -7.31 -13.80 -20.33
CA SER A 64 -7.72 -13.16 -21.60
C SER A 64 -7.15 -13.89 -22.82
N GLU A 65 -5.89 -14.34 -22.73
CA GLU A 65 -5.21 -15.08 -23.80
C GLU A 65 -5.75 -16.51 -23.89
N ASP A 66 -5.99 -17.15 -22.74
CA ASP A 66 -6.46 -18.54 -22.67
C ASP A 66 -7.93 -18.70 -23.09
N ASN A 67 -8.76 -17.63 -22.95
CA ASN A 67 -10.16 -17.64 -23.34
C ASN A 67 -10.43 -17.13 -24.77
N ALA A 68 -9.41 -16.72 -25.54
CA ALA A 68 -9.54 -16.18 -26.90
C ALA A 68 -10.17 -17.16 -27.94
N GLY A 69 -10.58 -18.36 -27.53
CA GLY A 69 -11.42 -19.25 -28.34
C GLY A 69 -12.26 -20.28 -27.55
N ARG A 70 -12.33 -20.20 -26.22
CA ARG A 70 -13.04 -21.18 -25.39
C ARG A 70 -13.70 -20.49 -24.19
N GLN A 71 -14.95 -20.04 -24.37
CA GLN A 71 -15.78 -19.64 -23.23
C GLN A 71 -15.89 -20.82 -22.24
N GLY A 72 -15.33 -20.66 -21.04
CA GLY A 72 -15.50 -21.61 -19.92
C GLY A 72 -14.38 -22.62 -19.71
N ALA A 73 -13.17 -22.40 -20.24
CA ALA A 73 -12.01 -23.18 -19.79
C ALA A 73 -11.67 -22.78 -18.35
N SER A 74 -11.77 -23.73 -17.41
CA SER A 74 -11.29 -23.52 -16.04
C SER A 74 -9.79 -23.28 -16.07
N VAL A 75 -9.37 -22.02 -15.95
CA VAL A 75 -7.96 -21.68 -15.78
C VAL A 75 -7.48 -22.27 -14.47
N THR A 76 -6.40 -23.05 -14.52
CA THR A 76 -5.81 -23.64 -13.31
C THR A 76 -4.84 -22.63 -12.74
N PRO A 77 -5.04 -22.14 -11.50
CA PRO A 77 -4.12 -21.19 -10.89
C PRO A 77 -2.69 -21.73 -10.80
N LEU A 78 -1.72 -20.82 -10.82
CA LEU A 78 -0.32 -21.16 -10.71
C LEU A 78 -0.04 -21.82 -9.34
N ALA A 79 0.62 -22.97 -9.35
CA ALA A 79 0.93 -23.69 -8.11
C ALA A 79 1.95 -22.92 -7.27
N LEU A 80 1.52 -22.44 -6.11
CA LEU A 80 2.38 -21.71 -5.17
C LEU A 80 3.13 -22.69 -4.26
N PRO A 81 4.47 -22.63 -4.16
CA PRO A 81 5.23 -23.49 -3.25
C PRO A 81 4.85 -23.25 -1.78
N ASP A 82 4.87 -24.32 -0.98
CA ASP A 82 4.57 -24.23 0.47
C ASP A 82 5.55 -23.34 1.24
N VAL A 83 6.76 -23.15 0.71
CA VAL A 83 7.81 -22.30 1.29
C VAL A 83 7.64 -20.81 0.97
N ALA A 84 6.67 -20.44 0.13
CA ALA A 84 6.44 -19.06 -0.25
C ALA A 84 5.86 -18.27 0.93
N VAL A 85 6.54 -17.17 1.28
CA VAL A 85 6.04 -16.20 2.26
C VAL A 85 4.95 -15.37 1.59
N ARG A 86 3.80 -15.27 2.25
CA ARG A 86 2.62 -14.53 1.75
C ARG A 86 2.40 -13.28 2.57
N SER A 87 1.80 -12.27 1.94
CA SER A 87 1.25 -11.14 2.66
C SER A 87 0.11 -11.60 3.57
N SER A 88 -0.08 -10.88 4.68
CA SER A 88 -1.18 -11.13 5.60
C SER A 88 -2.24 -10.05 5.49
N SER A 89 -3.49 -10.43 5.72
CA SER A 89 -4.55 -9.45 5.96
C SER A 89 -4.19 -8.61 7.19
N GLY A 90 -4.54 -7.32 7.16
CA GLY A 90 -4.11 -6.26 8.08
C GLY A 90 -4.52 -6.39 9.55
N TRP A 91 -4.49 -7.57 10.15
CA TRP A 91 -5.05 -7.87 11.47
C TRP A 91 -4.29 -7.16 12.61
N GLN A 92 -2.97 -7.08 12.52
CA GLN A 92 -2.13 -6.43 13.53
C GLN A 92 -2.15 -4.90 13.41
N THR A 93 -2.53 -4.40 12.24
CA THR A 93 -2.60 -2.98 11.92
C THR A 93 -4.03 -2.47 11.72
N MET A 94 -5.04 -3.24 12.16
CA MET A 94 -6.45 -2.82 12.16
C MET A 94 -6.71 -1.48 12.85
N TRP A 95 -5.84 -1.08 13.78
CA TRP A 95 -5.91 0.23 14.45
C TRP A 95 -5.65 1.42 13.51
N LEU A 96 -5.11 1.17 12.31
CA LEU A 96 -4.98 2.14 11.22
C LEU A 96 -6.26 2.26 10.38
N ASN A 97 -7.20 1.32 10.51
CA ASN A 97 -8.43 1.33 9.74
C ASN A 97 -9.42 2.32 10.33
N PHE A 98 -10.07 3.04 9.43
CA PHE A 98 -11.08 4.04 9.74
C PHE A 98 -12.10 4.06 8.60
N ALA A 99 -13.38 4.07 8.91
CA ALA A 99 -14.43 4.22 7.93
C ALA A 99 -15.44 5.24 8.47
N GLY A 100 -15.60 6.35 7.77
CA GLY A 100 -16.51 7.41 8.15
C GLY A 100 -17.70 7.54 7.18
N PRO A 101 -17.89 8.72 6.59
CA PRO A 101 -19.08 9.13 5.83
C PRO A 101 -19.18 8.44 4.45
N ARG A 102 -20.24 8.76 3.69
CA ARG A 102 -20.34 8.38 2.27
C ARG A 102 -19.20 9.06 1.48
N HIS A 103 -18.99 8.58 0.25
CA HIS A 103 -17.89 9.06 -0.60
C HIS A 103 -18.19 10.39 -1.29
N ARG A 104 -19.46 10.80 -1.33
CA ARG A 104 -19.97 11.99 -2.01
C ARG A 104 -21.34 12.33 -1.44
N GLY A 105 -21.64 13.61 -1.31
CA GLY A 105 -22.97 14.07 -0.92
C GLY A 105 -23.01 15.53 -0.48
N MET A 106 -23.99 15.85 0.36
CA MET A 106 -24.17 17.19 0.94
C MET A 106 -23.57 17.24 2.34
N ARG A 107 -22.58 18.10 2.55
CA ARG A 107 -21.82 18.25 3.80
C ARG A 107 -22.71 18.44 5.02
N VAL A 108 -23.73 19.29 4.90
CA VAL A 108 -24.68 19.60 5.98
C VAL A 108 -25.53 18.38 6.35
N LEU A 109 -26.03 17.65 5.34
CA LEU A 109 -26.89 16.49 5.58
C LEU A 109 -26.12 15.32 6.17
N GLU A 110 -24.88 15.14 5.72
CA GLU A 110 -24.03 14.02 6.12
C GLU A 110 -23.12 14.35 7.29
N ARG A 111 -23.14 15.61 7.76
CA ARG A 111 -22.31 16.09 8.87
C ARG A 111 -20.84 15.75 8.66
N ILE A 112 -20.33 16.02 7.45
CA ILE A 112 -18.98 15.57 7.04
C ILE A 112 -17.92 16.04 8.03
N ASP A 113 -18.06 17.27 8.53
CA ASP A 113 -17.10 17.91 9.42
C ASP A 113 -17.00 17.21 10.78
N ASP A 114 -18.04 16.45 11.17
CA ASP A 114 -18.07 15.64 12.39
C ASP A 114 -17.60 14.19 12.15
N LEU A 115 -17.72 13.68 10.92
CA LEU A 115 -17.50 12.27 10.59
C LEU A 115 -16.13 11.98 10.00
N VAL A 116 -15.44 12.96 9.42
CA VAL A 116 -14.07 12.77 8.92
C VAL A 116 -13.06 12.91 10.05
N ARG A 117 -11.96 12.16 9.99
CA ARG A 117 -10.83 12.42 10.88
C ARG A 117 -10.14 13.71 10.42
N PRO A 118 -10.01 14.73 11.27
CA PRO A 118 -9.45 16.01 10.87
C PRO A 118 -7.95 15.88 10.58
N PHE A 119 -7.50 16.67 9.62
CA PHE A 119 -6.10 16.84 9.31
C PHE A 119 -5.49 18.04 10.02
N SER A 120 -4.22 17.95 10.39
CA SER A 120 -3.46 19.12 10.80
C SER A 120 -3.32 20.10 9.64
N ILE A 121 -2.98 21.35 9.93
CA ILE A 121 -2.72 22.36 8.88
C ILE A 121 -1.56 21.89 7.98
N GLN A 122 -0.54 21.25 8.57
CA GLN A 122 0.59 20.72 7.83
C GLN A 122 0.14 19.63 6.86
N ASP A 123 -0.66 18.66 7.33
CA ASP A 123 -1.24 17.60 6.49
C ASP A 123 -1.98 18.17 5.29
N ARG A 124 -2.83 19.19 5.49
CA ARG A 124 -3.57 19.83 4.39
C ARG A 124 -2.64 20.52 3.38
N ILE A 125 -1.58 21.18 3.82
CA ILE A 125 -0.60 21.81 2.94
C ILE A 125 0.14 20.76 2.11
N HIS A 126 0.58 19.67 2.73
CA HIS A 126 1.28 18.62 2.00
C HIS A 126 0.37 17.88 1.02
N LEU A 127 -0.85 17.53 1.45
CA LEU A 127 -1.84 16.89 0.59
C LEU A 127 -2.22 17.78 -0.61
N SER A 128 -2.26 19.11 -0.45
CA SER A 128 -2.52 20.04 -1.57
C SER A 128 -1.46 20.02 -2.67
N GLN A 129 -0.27 19.50 -2.36
CA GLN A 129 0.85 19.35 -3.29
C GLN A 129 0.92 17.93 -3.87
N HIS A 130 0.14 17.00 -3.34
CA HIS A 130 0.13 15.62 -3.81
C HIS A 130 -0.49 15.57 -5.23
N PRO A 131 0.10 14.82 -6.18
CA PRO A 131 -0.38 14.80 -7.57
C PRO A 131 -1.85 14.37 -7.72
N ALA A 132 -2.36 13.55 -6.81
CA ALA A 132 -3.76 13.12 -6.79
C ALA A 132 -4.74 14.14 -6.16
N LEU A 133 -4.24 15.19 -5.51
CA LEU A 133 -5.01 16.19 -4.75
C LEU A 133 -4.54 17.62 -5.06
N VAL A 134 -4.43 17.96 -6.34
CA VAL A 134 -4.07 19.32 -6.79
C VAL A 134 -5.22 20.28 -6.51
N MET A 135 -5.31 20.77 -5.27
CA MET A 135 -6.34 21.70 -4.80
C MET A 135 -5.84 22.54 -3.61
N PRO A 136 -6.34 23.77 -3.40
CA PRO A 136 -5.98 24.58 -2.25
C PRO A 136 -6.23 23.88 -0.90
N PRO A 137 -5.35 24.04 0.11
CA PRO A 137 -5.50 23.40 1.43
C PRO A 137 -6.88 23.60 2.11
N PRO A 138 -7.56 24.76 2.00
CA PRO A 138 -8.89 24.93 2.58
C PRO A 138 -9.97 24.03 1.98
N MET A 139 -9.74 23.46 0.79
CA MET A 139 -10.66 22.52 0.17
C MET A 139 -10.52 21.09 0.71
N VAL A 140 -9.44 20.77 1.42
CA VAL A 140 -9.24 19.46 2.04
C VAL A 140 -9.97 19.41 3.38
N LEU A 141 -11.00 18.57 3.48
CA LEU A 141 -11.86 18.48 4.66
C LEU A 141 -11.24 17.57 5.74
N GLY A 142 -10.89 16.34 5.36
CA GLY A 142 -10.34 15.34 6.28
C GLY A 142 -10.20 13.96 5.65
N LEU A 143 -9.81 12.99 6.48
CA LEU A 143 -9.75 11.57 6.11
C LEU A 143 -11.13 10.95 6.29
N ALA A 144 -11.74 10.49 5.19
CA ALA A 144 -13.03 9.81 5.20
C ALA A 144 -12.91 8.29 5.38
N GLU A 145 -11.85 7.69 4.84
CA GLU A 145 -11.57 6.26 4.96
C GLU A 145 -10.06 6.02 5.03
N SER A 146 -9.65 5.04 5.83
CA SER A 146 -8.33 4.42 5.79
C SER A 146 -8.51 2.91 5.87
N TYR A 147 -7.89 2.18 4.95
CA TYR A 147 -7.99 0.75 4.87
C TYR A 147 -6.62 0.13 4.56
N VAL A 148 -6.13 -0.74 5.45
CA VAL A 148 -4.94 -1.55 5.24
C VAL A 148 -5.25 -2.64 4.24
N LEU A 149 -4.55 -2.61 3.11
CA LEU A 149 -4.64 -3.60 2.05
C LEU A 149 -3.78 -4.82 2.39
N ALA A 150 -2.55 -4.56 2.85
CA ALA A 150 -1.59 -5.58 3.22
C ALA A 150 -0.71 -5.13 4.38
N GLU A 151 -0.27 -6.10 5.20
CA GLU A 151 0.72 -5.87 6.24
C GLU A 151 1.78 -6.98 6.25
N MET A 152 3.00 -6.58 6.62
CA MET A 152 4.09 -7.50 6.96
C MET A 152 4.80 -7.08 8.23
N ARG A 153 5.08 -8.05 9.09
CA ARG A 153 5.87 -7.83 10.29
C ARG A 153 7.35 -7.70 9.93
N THR A 154 8.02 -6.71 10.52
CA THR A 154 9.48 -6.55 10.38
C THR A 154 10.22 -7.37 11.45
N ALA A 155 11.55 -7.44 11.37
CA ALA A 155 12.35 -8.02 12.45
C ALA A 155 12.27 -7.24 13.77
N ILE A 156 11.86 -5.96 13.75
CA ILE A 156 11.67 -5.14 14.95
C ILE A 156 10.28 -5.42 15.54
N PRO A 157 10.18 -5.86 16.81
CA PRO A 157 8.89 -6.12 17.44
C PRO A 157 7.97 -4.89 17.46
N GLY A 158 6.72 -5.07 17.02
CA GLY A 158 5.71 -4.01 17.00
C GLY A 158 5.84 -3.03 15.83
N VAL A 159 6.79 -3.24 14.92
CA VAL A 159 6.95 -2.49 13.68
C VAL A 159 6.52 -3.35 12.49
N TYR A 160 5.66 -2.78 11.66
CA TYR A 160 5.07 -3.39 10.48
C TYR A 160 5.39 -2.52 9.26
N PHE A 161 5.45 -3.13 8.09
CA PHE A 161 5.33 -2.43 6.82
C PHE A 161 3.90 -2.62 6.31
N VAL A 162 3.26 -1.56 5.84
CA VAL A 162 1.84 -1.58 5.44
C VAL A 162 1.63 -0.92 4.08
N CYS A 163 0.75 -1.51 3.28
CA CYS A 163 0.14 -0.87 2.11
C CYS A 163 -1.29 -0.46 2.46
N ARG A 164 -1.65 0.79 2.19
CA ARG A 164 -2.92 1.38 2.64
C ARG A 164 -3.59 2.17 1.53
N ARG A 165 -4.92 2.10 1.50
CA ARG A 165 -5.81 2.97 0.75
C ARG A 165 -6.41 4.02 1.68
N LEU A 166 -6.30 5.27 1.30
CA LEU A 166 -6.84 6.43 2.01
C LEU A 166 -7.89 7.10 1.12
N ARG A 167 -9.04 7.48 1.67
CA ARG A 167 -10.00 8.37 1.00
C ARG A 167 -10.00 9.71 1.68
N ILE A 168 -9.64 10.74 0.93
CA ILE A 168 -9.56 12.12 1.39
C ILE A 168 -10.82 12.84 0.92
N ALA A 169 -11.62 13.35 1.86
CA ALA A 169 -12.77 14.19 1.57
C ALA A 169 -12.31 15.60 1.20
N HIS A 170 -12.90 16.15 0.14
CA HIS A 170 -12.64 17.50 -0.29
C HIS A 170 -13.90 18.23 -0.75
N LEU A 171 -13.85 19.56 -0.66
CA LEU A 171 -14.92 20.44 -1.09
C LEU A 171 -15.04 20.45 -2.63
N VAL A 172 -16.28 20.58 -3.12
CA VAL A 172 -16.58 20.79 -4.54
C VAL A 172 -17.23 22.17 -4.70
N VAL A 173 -16.59 23.04 -5.48
CA VAL A 173 -17.04 24.42 -5.69
C VAL A 173 -17.02 24.76 -7.18
N PRO A 174 -18.16 25.17 -7.78
CA PRO A 174 -19.51 25.19 -7.20
C PRO A 174 -20.06 23.78 -6.92
N PRO A 175 -21.12 23.63 -6.08
CA PRO A 175 -21.79 22.34 -5.90
C PRO A 175 -22.20 21.69 -7.22
N GLY A 176 -22.09 20.37 -7.29
CA GLY A 176 -22.38 19.56 -8.46
C GLY A 176 -23.69 18.77 -8.33
N VAL A 177 -24.01 18.05 -9.39
CA VAL A 177 -25.08 17.04 -9.46
C VAL A 177 -24.49 15.79 -10.07
N ASP A 178 -24.74 14.63 -9.47
CA ASP A 178 -24.18 13.37 -9.93
C ASP A 178 -25.00 12.73 -11.08
N GLU A 179 -24.60 11.52 -11.49
CA GLU A 179 -25.25 10.78 -12.57
C GLU A 179 -26.71 10.41 -12.27
N MET A 180 -27.11 10.39 -11.00
CA MET A 180 -28.47 10.08 -10.56
C MET A 180 -29.32 11.35 -10.34
N GLY A 181 -28.73 12.54 -10.51
CA GLY A 181 -29.43 13.80 -10.24
C GLY A 181 -29.35 14.24 -8.78
N GLU A 182 -28.53 13.59 -7.93
CA GLU A 182 -28.37 13.96 -6.53
C GLU A 182 -27.36 15.13 -6.40
N PRO A 183 -27.68 16.19 -5.63
CA PRO A 183 -26.76 17.29 -5.41
C PRO A 183 -25.63 16.90 -4.46
N PHE A 184 -24.43 17.44 -4.68
CA PHE A 184 -23.30 17.26 -3.78
C PHE A 184 -22.42 18.52 -3.70
N ASP A 185 -21.89 18.81 -2.51
CA ASP A 185 -20.92 19.89 -2.28
C ASP A 185 -19.59 19.40 -1.70
N TYR A 186 -19.41 18.08 -1.60
CA TYR A 186 -18.13 17.42 -1.35
C TYR A 186 -18.00 16.10 -2.12
N ASP A 187 -16.76 15.66 -2.34
CA ASP A 187 -16.41 14.38 -2.95
C ASP A 187 -15.19 13.79 -2.25
N THR A 188 -14.80 12.55 -2.60
CA THR A 188 -13.59 11.91 -2.07
C THR A 188 -12.61 11.54 -3.17
N ARG A 189 -11.31 11.58 -2.82
CA ARG A 189 -10.22 11.13 -3.68
C ARG A 189 -9.44 10.02 -2.99
N VAL A 190 -9.10 9.00 -3.76
CA VAL A 190 -8.30 7.87 -3.27
C VAL A 190 -6.82 8.20 -3.41
N ILE A 191 -6.07 7.95 -2.34
CA ILE A 191 -4.60 7.93 -2.35
C ILE A 191 -4.14 6.60 -1.77
N TYR A 192 -3.08 6.05 -2.35
CA TYR A 192 -2.43 4.87 -1.82
C TYR A 192 -1.10 5.25 -1.18
N ALA A 193 -0.71 4.55 -0.12
CA ALA A 193 0.53 4.80 0.60
C ALA A 193 1.15 3.49 1.08
N ALA A 194 2.49 3.45 1.12
CA ALA A 194 3.26 2.37 1.71
C ALA A 194 4.26 2.94 2.72
N HIS A 195 4.25 2.43 3.95
CA HIS A 195 5.11 2.96 5.03
C HIS A 195 5.35 1.94 6.14
N PHE A 196 6.32 2.25 7.00
CA PHE A 196 6.44 1.58 8.29
C PHE A 196 5.45 2.16 9.30
N ALA A 197 4.76 1.28 10.03
CA ALA A 197 3.87 1.60 11.13
C ALA A 197 4.34 0.93 12.41
N ALA A 198 4.47 1.71 13.49
CA ALA A 198 4.81 1.20 14.82
C ALA A 198 3.58 1.24 15.74
N ARG A 199 3.24 0.12 16.38
CA ARG A 199 2.07 0.04 17.28
C ARG A 199 2.20 0.94 18.51
N SER A 200 3.44 1.23 18.94
CA SER A 200 3.73 2.11 20.07
C SER A 200 3.78 3.59 19.70
N ALA A 201 3.77 3.92 18.41
CA ALA A 201 3.64 5.31 17.99
C ALA A 201 2.27 5.83 18.44
N ALA A 202 2.24 7.06 18.95
CA ALA A 202 0.96 7.69 19.23
C ALA A 202 0.16 7.74 17.93
N LEU A 203 -1.14 7.46 18.00
CA LEU A 203 -2.06 7.56 16.85
C LEU A 203 -2.02 8.94 16.17
N ASP A 204 -1.46 9.95 16.84
CA ASP A 204 -1.32 11.35 16.40
C ASP A 204 -0.10 11.63 15.51
N ASP A 205 0.67 10.62 15.11
CA ASP A 205 1.68 10.83 14.08
C ASP A 205 1.02 11.31 12.77
N SER A 206 1.52 12.42 12.24
CA SER A 206 1.03 13.07 11.03
C SER A 206 0.90 12.07 9.88
N LEU A 207 -0.23 12.10 9.17
CA LEU A 207 -0.46 11.28 7.99
C LEU A 207 0.64 11.51 6.93
N ILE A 208 1.21 12.72 6.88
CA ILE A 208 2.33 13.04 5.98
C ILE A 208 3.54 12.15 6.23
N ALA A 209 3.89 11.90 7.49
CA ALA A 209 5.04 11.05 7.82
C ALA A 209 4.84 9.63 7.25
N GLN A 210 3.59 9.19 7.14
CA GLN A 210 3.18 7.90 6.60
C GLN A 210 3.04 7.91 5.06
N MET A 211 3.08 9.08 4.42
CA MET A 211 2.94 9.25 2.97
C MET A 211 4.25 9.67 2.29
N GLN A 212 5.37 9.65 3.02
CA GLN A 212 6.66 9.93 2.40
C GLN A 212 6.99 8.89 1.33
N PRO A 213 7.52 9.33 0.16
CA PRO A 213 7.89 8.40 -0.89
C PRO A 213 9.00 7.48 -0.38
N LEU A 214 8.90 6.20 -0.76
CA LEU A 214 10.00 5.26 -0.54
C LEU A 214 11.21 5.67 -1.39
N PRO A 215 12.44 5.38 -0.93
CA PRO A 215 13.63 5.75 -1.69
C PRO A 215 13.67 5.03 -3.04
N GLY A 216 14.14 5.73 -4.07
CA GLY A 216 14.42 5.17 -5.40
C GLY A 216 13.24 5.08 -6.37
N VAL A 217 11.99 5.05 -5.90
CA VAL A 217 10.80 4.96 -6.78
C VAL A 217 9.59 5.67 -6.19
N SER A 218 8.79 6.32 -7.06
CA SER A 218 7.49 6.87 -6.70
C SER A 218 6.41 5.81 -6.92
N LEU A 219 5.81 5.36 -5.83
CA LEU A 219 4.68 4.43 -5.88
C LEU A 219 3.37 5.19 -6.16
N MET A 220 2.47 4.59 -6.94
CA MET A 220 1.16 5.21 -7.24
C MET A 220 0.02 4.51 -6.52
N ARG A 221 0.02 3.18 -6.58
CA ARG A 221 -1.01 2.28 -6.06
C ARG A 221 -0.35 1.09 -5.35
N PRO A 222 0.46 1.28 -4.29
CA PRO A 222 0.93 0.14 -3.50
C PRO A 222 -0.25 -0.63 -2.92
N MET A 223 -0.44 -1.85 -3.42
CA MET A 223 -1.58 -2.70 -3.11
C MET A 223 -1.19 -3.79 -2.10
N ASP A 224 0.03 -4.32 -2.23
CA ASP A 224 0.49 -5.46 -1.43
C ASP A 224 1.97 -5.35 -1.08
N CYS A 225 2.41 -6.05 -0.03
CA CYS A 225 3.80 -6.09 0.39
C CYS A 225 4.19 -7.44 1.00
N VAL A 226 5.41 -7.90 0.73
CA VAL A 226 6.01 -9.10 1.35
C VAL A 226 7.41 -8.75 1.85
N ILE A 227 7.73 -9.20 3.06
CA ILE A 227 9.09 -9.18 3.60
C ILE A 227 9.59 -10.63 3.66
N THR A 228 10.70 -10.92 3.00
CA THR A 228 11.36 -12.23 3.05
C THR A 228 12.87 -12.04 3.23
N GLY A 229 13.44 -12.68 4.25
CA GLY A 229 14.81 -12.41 4.68
C GLY A 229 15.03 -10.93 5.00
N ASP A 230 15.89 -10.31 4.22
CA ASP A 230 16.29 -8.91 4.27
C ASP A 230 15.77 -8.10 3.06
N HIS A 231 14.74 -8.60 2.38
CA HIS A 231 14.13 -7.94 1.23
C HIS A 231 12.69 -7.51 1.52
N LEU A 232 12.33 -6.32 1.04
CA LEU A 232 10.97 -5.82 0.96
C LEU A 232 10.52 -5.82 -0.50
N LEU A 233 9.40 -6.45 -0.77
CA LEU A 233 8.71 -6.41 -2.05
C LEU A 233 7.40 -5.64 -1.88
N VAL A 234 7.11 -4.75 -2.83
CA VAL A 234 5.82 -4.04 -2.90
C VAL A 234 5.24 -4.21 -4.29
N ALA A 235 4.03 -4.72 -4.37
CA ALA A 235 3.22 -4.71 -5.59
C ALA A 235 2.53 -3.36 -5.74
N ASP A 236 2.81 -2.68 -6.84
CA ASP A 236 2.25 -1.39 -7.21
C ASP A 236 1.36 -1.54 -8.45
N GLY A 237 0.07 -1.28 -8.28
CA GLY A 237 -0.92 -1.40 -9.34
C GLY A 237 -0.73 -0.39 -10.47
N GLY A 238 -1.15 -0.80 -11.65
CA GLY A 238 -1.27 0.04 -12.84
C GLY A 238 -2.55 0.90 -12.85
N GLU A 239 -2.55 1.91 -13.73
CA GLU A 239 -3.73 2.72 -14.07
C GLU A 239 -3.53 3.36 -15.46
N GLY A 240 -4.57 3.31 -16.29
CA GLY A 240 -4.49 3.79 -17.67
C GLY A 240 -3.42 3.03 -18.47
N GLU A 241 -2.45 3.75 -19.03
CA GLU A 241 -1.34 3.19 -19.80
C GLU A 241 -0.20 2.65 -18.93
N ARG A 242 -0.19 2.93 -17.62
CA ARG A 242 0.84 2.45 -16.71
C ARG A 242 0.51 1.00 -16.32
N VAL A 243 1.36 0.07 -16.72
CA VAL A 243 1.31 -1.32 -16.24
C VAL A 243 1.72 -1.42 -14.77
N SER A 244 1.28 -2.48 -14.11
CA SER A 244 1.67 -2.78 -12.74
C SER A 244 3.16 -3.09 -12.64
N ALA A 245 3.72 -2.98 -11.43
CA ALA A 245 5.11 -3.31 -11.18
C ALA A 245 5.32 -3.87 -9.77
N ILE A 246 6.38 -4.66 -9.62
CA ILE A 246 6.87 -5.13 -8.33
C ILE A 246 8.19 -4.44 -8.05
N HIS A 247 8.28 -3.78 -6.91
CA HIS A 247 9.45 -3.03 -6.49
C HIS A 247 10.16 -3.77 -5.37
N LEU A 248 11.49 -3.81 -5.44
CA LEU A 248 12.34 -4.56 -4.51
C LEU A 248 13.31 -3.61 -3.81
N TRP A 249 13.34 -3.68 -2.48
CA TRP A 249 14.34 -3.01 -1.63
C TRP A 249 15.06 -4.03 -0.77
N GLN A 250 16.30 -3.70 -0.45
CA GLN A 250 17.05 -4.29 0.65
C GLN A 250 16.70 -3.56 1.94
N LEU A 251 16.37 -4.32 2.99
CA LEU A 251 16.14 -3.85 4.36
C LEU A 251 17.44 -3.94 5.14
N SER A 252 17.83 -2.81 5.74
CA SER A 252 18.90 -2.75 6.72
C SER A 252 18.33 -2.39 8.09
N TYR A 253 18.45 -3.30 9.04
CA TYR A 253 17.97 -3.08 10.40
C TYR A 253 19.04 -2.34 11.22
N PRO A 254 18.66 -1.30 11.97
CA PRO A 254 19.59 -0.66 12.89
C PRO A 254 20.07 -1.68 13.90
N VAL A 255 21.39 -1.88 13.95
CA VAL A 255 22.01 -2.71 14.99
C VAL A 255 21.85 -1.94 16.29
N PRO A 256 21.16 -2.48 17.32
CA PRO A 256 21.06 -1.79 18.59
C PRO A 256 22.48 -1.57 19.13
N ILE A 257 22.84 -0.31 19.33
CA ILE A 257 24.09 0.04 20.00
C ILE A 257 23.92 -0.40 21.45
N LEU A 258 24.44 -1.58 21.77
CA LEU A 258 24.46 -2.08 23.13
C LEU A 258 25.15 -1.04 24.02
N THR A 259 24.53 -0.71 25.14
CA THR A 259 25.17 0.12 26.18
C THR A 259 26.46 -0.55 26.67
N ALA A 260 27.38 0.19 27.28
CA ALA A 260 28.64 -0.39 27.79
C ALA A 260 28.39 -1.55 28.77
N GLU A 261 27.29 -1.49 29.53
CA GLU A 261 26.85 -2.54 30.44
C GLU A 261 26.30 -3.76 29.69
N GLU A 262 25.44 -3.57 28.69
CA GLU A 262 24.94 -4.68 27.86
C GLU A 262 26.05 -5.32 27.02
N GLN A 263 27.00 -4.54 26.53
CA GLN A 263 28.21 -5.07 25.89
C GLN A 263 29.04 -5.89 26.86
N ARG A 264 29.17 -5.44 28.12
CA ARG A 264 29.87 -6.18 29.17
C ARG A 264 29.13 -7.47 29.52
N LEU A 265 27.81 -7.44 29.66
CA LEU A 265 26.98 -8.62 29.93
C LEU A 265 27.05 -9.63 28.78
N LYS A 266 26.93 -9.18 27.53
CA LYS A 266 27.08 -10.02 26.34
C LYS A 266 28.47 -10.66 26.26
N ARG A 267 29.55 -9.94 26.65
CA ARG A 267 30.90 -10.53 26.73
C ARG A 267 31.03 -11.61 27.81
N ILE A 268 30.29 -11.49 28.92
CA ILE A 268 30.36 -12.45 30.03
C ILE A 268 29.50 -13.69 29.74
N TYR A 269 28.34 -13.51 29.12
CA TYR A 269 27.32 -14.55 29.01
C TYR A 269 27.12 -15.13 27.60
N GLY A 270 27.76 -14.57 26.57
CA GLY A 270 27.58 -14.97 25.17
C GLY A 270 26.35 -14.36 24.54
#